data_AF-A0A961KFZ9-F1
#
_entry.id   AF-A0A961KFZ9-F1
#
_cell.length_a   1.000
_cell.length_b   1.000
_cell.length_c   1.000
_cell.angle_alpha   90.00
_cell.angle_beta   90.00
_cell.angle_gamma   90.00
#
_symmetry.space_group_name_H-M   'P 1'
#
loop_
_entity.id
_entity.type
_entity.pdbx_description
1 polymer ?
#
loop_
_entity_poly.entity_id
_entity_poly.type
_entity_poly.pdbx_seq_one_letter_code
_entity_poly.pdbx_strand_id
1 'polypeptide(L)'
;LSFFEGLKIRSFGASATDFITHSLNAVPVAVAFGEVLPSLERGALDCGATGVLSAYSASWQQGTTTDLQVALGYTASFLAVNNDSWNALSDEDRSLIETQVAALETEMWDATARDDTDGINCLADGPCP
;
A
#
# COMPACT_ATOMS: atom_id res chain seq x y z
N LEU A 1 10.45 15.54 11.79
CA LEU A 1 9.94 14.24 12.30
C LEU A 1 9.22 14.36 13.65
N SER A 2 9.53 15.36 14.50
CA SER A 2 8.85 15.58 15.79
C SER A 2 7.34 15.78 15.73
N PHE A 3 6.77 16.13 14.56
CA PHE A 3 5.32 16.21 14.36
C PHE A 3 4.60 14.90 14.70
N PHE A 4 5.22 13.75 14.43
CA PHE A 4 4.62 12.44 14.63
C PHE A 4 4.77 11.90 16.05
N GLU A 5 5.56 12.57 16.88
CA GLU A 5 5.91 12.08 18.21
C GLU A 5 4.65 11.87 19.05
N GLY A 6 4.46 10.63 19.53
CA GLY A 6 3.30 10.25 20.33
C GLY A 6 1.97 10.10 19.57
N LEU A 7 1.90 10.40 18.27
CA LEU A 7 0.69 10.19 17.48
C LEU A 7 0.39 8.69 17.31
N LYS A 8 -0.89 8.31 17.36
CA LYS A 8 -1.37 6.95 17.14
C LYS A 8 -1.56 6.72 15.65
N ILE A 9 -0.62 6.01 15.04
CA ILE A 9 -0.62 5.74 13.60
C ILE A 9 -1.02 4.30 13.36
N ARG A 10 -1.98 4.06 12.44
CA ARG A 10 -2.33 2.71 12.02
C ARG A 10 -1.09 1.99 11.48
N SER A 11 -0.81 0.81 12.00
CA SER A 11 0.27 -0.06 11.52
C SER A 11 -0.28 -1.32 10.84
N PHE A 12 0.47 -1.82 9.86
CA PHE A 12 0.22 -3.09 9.19
C PHE A 12 1.53 -3.86 9.04
N GLY A 13 1.67 -4.95 9.78
CA GLY A 13 2.89 -5.77 9.76
C GLY A 13 4.07 -5.19 10.53
N ALA A 14 5.16 -5.96 10.58
CA ALA A 14 6.32 -5.66 11.41
C ALA A 14 7.12 -4.45 10.91
N SER A 15 7.32 -4.32 9.59
CA SER A 15 8.09 -3.22 8.99
C SER A 15 7.45 -1.85 9.24
N ALA A 16 6.13 -1.72 9.03
CA ALA A 16 5.42 -0.49 9.32
C ALA A 16 5.47 -0.14 10.82
N THR A 17 5.34 -1.15 11.69
CA THR A 17 5.42 -0.98 13.15
C THR A 17 6.80 -0.45 13.57
N ASP A 18 7.86 -1.04 13.02
CA ASP A 18 9.24 -0.67 13.30
C ASP A 18 9.53 0.78 12.86
N PHE A 19 9.14 1.14 11.64
CA PHE A 19 9.29 2.50 11.12
C PHE A 19 8.54 3.53 11.97
N ILE A 20 7.25 3.27 12.26
CA ILE A 20 6.41 4.18 13.07
C ILE A 20 7.03 4.36 14.46
N THR A 21 7.49 3.28 15.10
CA THR A 21 8.05 3.32 16.45
C THR A 21 9.40 4.02 16.47
N HIS A 22 10.35 3.57 15.64
CA HIS A 22 11.75 3.92 15.80
C HIS A 22 12.19 5.10 14.93
N SER A 23 11.53 5.34 13.80
CA SER A 23 11.87 6.45 12.89
C SER A 23 10.98 7.68 13.14
N LEU A 24 9.70 7.48 13.50
CA LEU A 24 8.77 8.58 13.77
C LEU A 24 8.60 8.90 15.27
N ASN A 25 9.05 8.03 16.18
CA ASN A 25 8.78 8.11 17.61
C ASN A 25 7.26 8.19 17.92
N ALA A 26 6.46 7.51 17.10
CA ALA A 26 5.01 7.49 17.15
C ALA A 26 4.50 6.16 17.77
N VAL A 27 3.21 6.09 18.07
CA VAL A 27 2.57 4.91 18.66
C VAL A 27 1.92 4.08 17.54
N PRO A 28 2.46 2.90 17.17
CA PRO A 28 1.81 2.05 16.19
C PRO A 28 0.56 1.40 16.80
N VAL A 29 -0.56 1.45 16.08
CA VAL A 29 -1.81 0.80 16.49
C VAL A 29 -2.23 -0.19 15.41
N ALA A 30 -2.31 -1.48 15.76
CA ALA A 30 -2.75 -2.51 14.84
C ALA A 30 -4.28 -2.45 14.68
N VAL A 31 -4.73 -1.99 13.51
CA VAL A 31 -6.16 -1.84 13.17
C VAL A 31 -6.42 -2.51 11.82
N ALA A 32 -7.47 -3.33 11.76
CA ALA A 32 -7.92 -3.93 10.52
C ALA A 32 -8.35 -2.84 9.53
N PHE A 33 -8.09 -3.03 8.23
CA PHE A 33 -8.27 -1.96 7.24
C PHE A 33 -9.67 -1.34 7.23
N GLY A 34 -10.73 -2.16 7.35
CA GLY A 34 -12.12 -1.68 7.39
C GLY A 34 -12.49 -0.87 8.64
N GLU A 35 -11.70 -0.97 9.72
CA GLU A 35 -11.94 -0.25 10.99
C GLU A 35 -11.19 1.08 11.07
N VAL A 36 -10.39 1.42 10.06
CA VAL A 36 -9.54 2.62 10.11
C VAL A 36 -10.36 3.91 10.07
N LEU A 37 -11.27 4.08 9.11
CA LEU A 37 -12.11 5.28 9.03
C LEU A 37 -12.92 5.50 10.32
N PRO A 38 -13.68 4.49 10.84
CA PRO A 38 -14.38 4.66 12.12
C PRO A 38 -13.45 4.92 13.31
N SER A 39 -12.19 4.49 13.26
CA SER A 39 -11.19 4.78 14.31
C SER A 39 -10.62 6.20 14.21
N LEU A 40 -10.46 6.72 12.99
CA LEU A 40 -10.08 8.12 12.73
C LEU A 40 -11.19 9.07 13.19
N GLU A 41 -12.44 8.80 12.81
CA GLU A 41 -13.61 9.63 13.20
C GLU A 41 -13.81 9.74 14.71
N ARG A 42 -13.49 8.66 15.45
CA ARG A 42 -13.59 8.62 16.92
C ARG A 42 -12.34 9.12 17.64
N GLY A 43 -11.29 9.50 16.90
CA GLY A 43 -10.00 9.90 17.47
C GLY A 43 -9.24 8.76 18.16
N ALA A 44 -9.60 7.50 17.88
CA ALA A 44 -8.85 6.35 18.35
C ALA A 44 -7.49 6.24 17.60
N LEU A 45 -7.47 6.65 16.33
CA LEU A 45 -6.26 6.88 15.53
C LEU A 45 -6.10 8.37 15.25
N ASP A 46 -4.85 8.83 15.19
CA ASP A 46 -4.50 10.18 14.75
C ASP A 46 -4.09 10.20 13.27
N CYS A 47 -3.49 9.10 12.76
CA CYS A 47 -3.10 8.97 11.36
C CYS A 47 -3.35 7.55 10.82
N GLY A 48 -3.60 7.47 9.51
CA GLY A 48 -3.59 6.22 8.75
C GLY A 48 -2.33 6.07 7.91
N ALA A 49 -1.83 4.84 7.73
CA ALA A 49 -0.74 4.52 6.81
C ALA A 49 -1.19 3.43 5.83
N THR A 50 -1.18 3.74 4.52
CA THR A 50 -1.54 2.84 3.40
C THR A 50 -1.17 3.49 2.06
N GLY A 51 -1.36 2.78 0.94
CA GLY A 51 -1.27 3.38 -0.41
C GLY A 51 -2.40 4.36 -0.70
N VAL A 52 -2.11 5.41 -1.46
CA VAL A 52 -2.97 6.60 -1.62
C VAL A 52 -4.35 6.28 -2.21
N LEU A 53 -4.41 5.50 -3.29
CA LEU A 53 -5.68 5.06 -3.89
C LEU A 53 -6.51 4.20 -2.94
N SER A 54 -5.86 3.39 -2.10
CA SER A 54 -6.56 2.57 -1.10
C SER A 54 -7.20 3.44 -0.02
N ALA A 55 -6.51 4.50 0.42
CA ALA A 55 -7.04 5.44 1.41
C ALA A 55 -8.27 6.18 0.84
N TYR A 56 -8.20 6.64 -0.41
CA TYR A 56 -9.31 7.25 -1.13
C TYR A 56 -10.51 6.32 -1.25
N SER A 57 -10.27 5.09 -1.73
CA SER A 57 -11.31 4.07 -1.91
C SER A 57 -12.01 3.70 -0.61
N ALA A 58 -11.27 3.76 0.51
CA ALA A 58 -11.79 3.53 1.85
C ALA A 58 -12.37 4.79 2.52
N SER A 59 -12.44 5.91 1.80
CA SER A 59 -12.98 7.19 2.27
C SER A 59 -12.26 7.79 3.48
N TRP A 60 -10.96 7.51 3.67
CA TRP A 60 -10.21 8.01 4.84
C TRP A 60 -10.14 9.54 4.90
N GLN A 61 -10.26 10.22 3.76
CA GLN A 61 -10.37 11.68 3.66
C GLN A 61 -11.53 12.28 4.46
N GLN A 62 -12.54 11.49 4.87
CA GLN A 62 -13.60 11.97 5.76
C GLN A 62 -13.12 12.15 7.20
N GLY A 63 -12.09 11.39 7.61
CA GLY A 63 -11.50 11.43 8.96
C GLY A 63 -10.10 12.05 9.03
N THR A 64 -9.55 12.53 7.90
CA THR A 64 -8.20 13.11 7.81
C THR A 64 -8.19 14.42 7.02
N THR A 65 -7.24 15.30 7.33
CA THR A 65 -7.13 16.62 6.68
C THR A 65 -5.93 16.78 5.76
N THR A 66 -5.01 15.82 5.77
CA THR A 66 -3.70 15.97 5.13
C THR A 66 -3.24 14.62 4.61
N ASP A 67 -2.87 14.58 3.33
CA ASP A 67 -2.11 13.49 2.75
C ASP A 67 -0.61 13.81 2.86
N LEU A 68 0.17 12.84 3.30
CA LEU A 68 1.63 12.94 3.32
C LEU A 68 2.22 11.76 2.56
N GLN A 69 2.80 12.07 1.40
CA GLN A 69 3.44 11.09 0.54
C GLN A 69 4.82 10.72 1.08
N VAL A 70 4.86 9.61 1.82
CA VAL A 70 6.10 9.01 2.33
C VAL A 70 6.19 7.57 1.86
N ALA A 71 7.32 7.18 1.29
CA ALA A 71 7.64 5.78 1.06
C ALA A 71 7.94 5.10 2.41
N LEU A 72 6.91 4.53 3.05
CA LEU A 72 7.03 3.82 4.33
C LEU A 72 7.69 2.44 4.19
N GLY A 73 7.89 1.97 2.96
CA GLY A 73 8.52 0.70 2.63
C GLY A 73 8.19 0.28 1.20
N TYR A 74 8.59 -0.93 0.84
CA TYR A 74 8.18 -1.60 -0.39
C TYR A 74 7.63 -2.99 -0.04
N THR A 75 6.69 -3.47 -0.86
CA THR A 75 6.26 -4.87 -0.81
C THR A 75 6.82 -5.56 -2.05
N ALA A 76 7.51 -6.67 -1.87
CA ALA A 76 7.90 -7.54 -2.97
C ALA A 76 6.86 -8.64 -3.14
N SER A 77 6.32 -8.77 -4.34
CA SER A 77 5.45 -9.87 -4.74
C SER A 77 6.21 -10.78 -5.69
N PHE A 78 5.97 -12.08 -5.61
CA PHE A 78 6.54 -13.03 -6.56
C PHE A 78 5.47 -14.02 -7.01
N LEU A 79 5.54 -14.41 -8.27
CA LEU A 79 4.76 -15.52 -8.81
C LEU A 79 5.61 -16.78 -8.69
N ALA A 80 5.07 -17.81 -8.04
CA ALA A 80 5.73 -19.11 -7.91
C ALA A 80 4.89 -20.20 -8.56
N VAL A 81 5.59 -21.18 -9.14
CA VAL A 81 5.02 -22.38 -9.74
C VAL A 81 5.66 -23.61 -9.08
N ASN A 82 4.88 -24.69 -8.95
CA ASN A 82 5.42 -25.96 -8.48
C ASN A 82 6.47 -26.50 -9.47
N ASN A 83 7.60 -27.00 -8.97
CA ASN A 83 8.69 -27.48 -9.80
C ASN A 83 8.31 -28.67 -10.68
N ASP A 84 7.51 -29.63 -10.19
CA ASP A 84 7.09 -30.79 -10.98
C ASP A 84 6.16 -30.37 -12.12
N SER A 85 5.22 -29.45 -11.84
CA SER A 85 4.37 -28.85 -12.86
C SER A 85 5.19 -28.08 -13.90
N TRP A 86 6.16 -27.27 -13.46
CA TRP A 86 7.03 -26.50 -14.35
C TRP A 86 7.89 -27.38 -15.25
N ASN A 87 8.44 -28.45 -14.70
CA ASN A 87 9.29 -29.40 -15.43
C ASN A 87 8.48 -30.26 -16.41
N ALA A 88 7.19 -30.49 -16.15
CA ALA A 88 6.28 -31.22 -17.04
C ALA A 88 5.83 -30.41 -18.26
N LEU A 89 6.03 -29.09 -18.27
CA LEU A 89 5.72 -28.23 -19.42
C LEU A 89 6.71 -28.44 -20.58
N SER A 90 6.24 -28.17 -21.80
CA SER A 90 7.11 -28.10 -22.96
C SER A 90 8.03 -26.87 -22.89
N ASP A 91 9.12 -26.85 -23.67
CA ASP A 91 9.98 -25.67 -23.78
C ASP A 91 9.21 -24.46 -24.34
N GLU A 92 8.25 -24.70 -25.24
CA GLU A 92 7.39 -23.67 -25.83
C GLU A 92 6.49 -23.05 -24.76
N ASP A 93 5.83 -23.86 -23.92
CA ASP A 93 4.95 -23.37 -22.86
C ASP A 93 5.73 -22.61 -21.78
N ARG A 94 6.93 -23.10 -21.40
CA ARG A 94 7.80 -22.38 -20.44
C ARG A 94 8.18 -21.00 -20.98
N SER A 95 8.64 -20.94 -22.24
CA SER A 95 9.02 -19.70 -22.91
C SER A 95 7.84 -18.72 -23.03
N LEU A 96 6.65 -19.23 -23.33
CA LEU A 96 5.44 -18.41 -23.37
C LEU A 96 5.13 -17.82 -21.99
N ILE A 97 5.15 -18.62 -20.92
CA ILE A 97 4.89 -18.13 -19.56
C ILE A 97 5.92 -17.08 -19.16
N GLU A 98 7.21 -17.34 -19.34
CA GLU A 98 8.27 -16.37 -19.03
C GLU A 98 8.05 -15.04 -19.77
N THR A 99 7.73 -15.09 -21.05
CA THR A 99 7.46 -13.90 -21.88
C THR A 99 6.25 -13.12 -21.36
N GLN A 100 5.14 -13.81 -21.08
CA GLN A 100 3.90 -13.14 -20.64
C GLN A 100 4.03 -12.61 -19.21
N VAL A 101 4.76 -13.29 -18.32
CA VAL A 101 5.02 -12.82 -16.96
C VAL A 101 5.89 -11.56 -16.98
N ALA A 102 6.91 -11.48 -17.84
CA ALA A 102 7.73 -10.28 -17.97
C ALA A 102 6.92 -9.07 -18.52
N ALA A 103 6.02 -9.32 -19.47
CA ALA A 103 5.10 -8.30 -19.96
C ALA A 103 4.13 -7.84 -18.85
N LEU A 104 3.54 -8.78 -18.13
CA LEU A 104 2.65 -8.51 -17.00
C LEU A 104 3.35 -7.71 -15.90
N GLU A 105 4.60 -8.03 -15.55
CA GLU A 105 5.36 -7.27 -14.56
C GLU A 105 5.50 -5.80 -14.97
N THR A 106 5.81 -5.55 -16.25
CA THR A 106 5.88 -4.18 -16.80
C THR A 106 4.52 -3.47 -16.68
N GLU A 107 3.44 -4.13 -17.08
CA GLU A 107 2.08 -3.57 -16.98
C GLU A 107 1.66 -3.29 -15.52
N MET A 108 2.08 -4.13 -14.58
CA MET A 108 1.82 -3.95 -13.14
C MET A 108 2.55 -2.73 -12.58
N TRP A 109 3.80 -2.49 -12.97
CA TRP A 109 4.55 -1.29 -12.58
C TRP A 109 3.91 -0.02 -13.15
N ASP A 110 3.52 -0.04 -14.41
CA ASP A 110 2.81 1.08 -15.04
C ASP A 110 1.45 1.34 -14.38
N ALA A 111 0.72 0.28 -14.01
CA ALA A 111 -0.54 0.40 -13.27
C ALA A 111 -0.32 1.02 -11.89
N THR A 112 0.70 0.59 -11.15
CA THR A 112 1.01 1.13 -9.82
C THR A 112 1.29 2.64 -9.88
N ALA A 113 2.08 3.09 -10.88
CA ALA A 113 2.38 4.51 -11.05
C ALA A 113 1.13 5.35 -11.41
N ARG A 114 0.20 4.78 -12.20
CA ARG A 114 -1.10 5.42 -12.49
C ARG A 114 -1.98 5.48 -11.26
N ASP A 115 -2.13 4.37 -10.55
CA ASP A 115 -2.95 4.27 -9.34
C ASP A 115 -2.49 5.26 -8.25
N ASP A 116 -1.18 5.43 -8.08
CA ASP A 116 -0.63 6.43 -7.17
C ASP A 116 -1.01 7.85 -7.60
N THR A 117 -0.86 8.17 -8.90
CA THR A 117 -1.22 9.49 -9.44
C THR A 117 -2.71 9.77 -9.28
N ASP A 118 -3.56 8.81 -9.61
CA ASP A 118 -5.02 8.93 -9.53
C ASP A 118 -5.48 9.10 -8.07
N GLY A 119 -4.92 8.30 -7.15
CA GLY A 119 -5.23 8.42 -5.73
C GLY A 119 -4.82 9.78 -5.15
N ILE A 120 -3.66 10.32 -5.53
CA ILE A 120 -3.21 11.66 -5.12
C ILE A 120 -4.18 12.73 -5.62
N ASN A 121 -4.52 12.70 -6.90
CA ASN A 121 -5.46 13.65 -7.49
C ASN A 121 -6.82 13.59 -6.79
N CYS A 122 -7.28 12.38 -6.48
CA CYS A 122 -8.56 12.14 -5.85
C CYS A 122 -8.67 12.51 -4.37
N LEU A 123 -7.57 12.47 -3.63
CA LEU A 123 -7.51 12.98 -2.25
C LEU A 123 -7.30 14.50 -2.20
N ALA A 124 -6.88 15.12 -3.30
CA ALA A 124 -6.73 16.56 -3.45
C ALA A 124 -7.98 17.19 -4.13
N ASP A 125 -7.77 18.13 -5.06
CA ASP A 125 -8.85 18.88 -5.73
C ASP A 125 -9.32 18.22 -7.06
N GLY A 126 -8.86 17.00 -7.37
CA GLY A 126 -9.14 16.30 -8.61
C GLY A 126 -8.21 16.69 -9.78
N PRO A 127 -8.47 16.19 -11.00
CA PRO A 127 -9.60 15.33 -11.39
C PRO A 127 -9.43 13.87 -10.94
N CYS A 128 -10.55 13.24 -10.59
CA CYS A 128 -10.65 11.79 -10.45
C CYS A 128 -11.05 11.14 -11.78
N PRO A 129 -10.49 9.97 -12.14
CA PRO A 129 -10.99 9.16 -13.24
C PRO A 129 -12.44 8.68 -13.01
#